data_AF-K1ZIQ0-F1
#
_entry.id   AF-K1ZIQ0-F1
#
_cell.length_a   1.000
_cell.length_b   1.000
_cell.length_c   1.000
_cell.angle_alpha   90.00
_cell.angle_beta   90.00
_cell.angle_gamma   90.00
#
_symmetry.space_group_name_H-M   'P 1'
#
loop_
_entity.id
_entity.type
_entity.pdbx_description
1 polymer ?
#
loop_
_entity_poly.entity_id
_entity_poly.type
_entity_poly.pdbx_seq_one_letter_code
_entity_poly.pdbx_strand_id
1 'polypeptide(L)'
;MKPEFRKIKDIKDTGMCAHGNFKDNCAACEEIKGDIEETSSREKDLKNFDASKNPEGLDLDATKKIFKDFSREFKDMGGIIEGKARVRLDNGRYAFIDQTGAIISKEYKFAYSYSEGKACVLLDNDKCAFIDHNGDIISKEYKHAESYSEGKARVLLDNGKYAFIDHNESIMPKAYKYTGSYFEGKERVRLDNGKWAFFDKIGAIASKEYKNAKSYSEGKACVRLDNDKYAFIDHDGNIVSKEYKHAESYFEGKARIQLVTGEWAFIDHDEEIIHFKE
;
A
#
# COMPACT_ATOMS: atom_id res chain seq x y z
N MET A 1 -48.88 4.34 16.49
CA MET A 1 -49.01 5.74 16.06
C MET A 1 -47.69 6.17 15.43
N LYS A 2 -47.70 6.50 14.13
CA LYS A 2 -46.60 7.20 13.45
C LYS A 2 -46.77 8.71 13.66
N PRO A 3 -45.67 9.48 13.68
CA PRO A 3 -45.66 10.81 13.07
C PRO A 3 -44.50 10.89 12.07
N GLU A 4 -44.78 10.96 10.76
CA GLU A 4 -45.07 12.16 9.95
C GLU A 4 -43.83 12.96 9.54
N PHE A 5 -43.54 12.85 8.24
CA PHE A 5 -42.59 13.65 7.49
C PHE A 5 -43.10 15.09 7.33
N ARG A 6 -42.25 16.09 7.60
CA ARG A 6 -42.38 17.43 7.00
C ARG A 6 -41.23 17.70 6.04
N LYS A 7 -41.60 17.91 4.77
CA LYS A 7 -40.75 18.46 3.71
C LYS A 7 -40.44 19.92 4.03
N ILE A 8 -39.17 20.31 3.98
CA ILE A 8 -38.78 21.69 3.71
C ILE A 8 -37.89 21.68 2.48
N LYS A 9 -38.37 22.40 1.45
CA LYS A 9 -37.70 22.70 0.19
C LYS A 9 -36.63 23.78 0.42
N ASP A 10 -35.53 23.64 -0.31
CA ASP A 10 -34.70 24.68 -0.91
C ASP A 10 -34.02 25.72 0.02
N ILE A 11 -32.77 25.43 0.38
CA ILE A 11 -31.70 26.45 0.42
C ILE A 11 -30.57 25.92 -0.47
N LYS A 12 -30.41 26.56 -1.62
CA LYS A 12 -29.27 26.40 -2.53
C LYS A 12 -28.06 27.16 -1.97
N ASP A 13 -26.88 26.68 -2.35
CA ASP A 13 -25.58 27.34 -2.27
C ASP A 13 -25.01 27.57 -0.86
N THR A 14 -24.22 26.59 -0.43
CA THR A 14 -22.84 26.80 0.07
C THR A 14 -22.15 25.44 0.06
N GLY A 15 -21.17 25.29 -0.82
CA GLY A 15 -20.36 24.08 -0.94
C GLY A 15 -19.45 23.91 0.27
N MET A 16 -19.92 23.20 1.28
CA MET A 16 -19.10 22.59 2.34
C MET A 16 -19.77 21.28 2.75
N CYS A 17 -19.28 20.15 2.26
CA CYS A 17 -19.65 18.85 2.80
C CYS A 17 -18.96 18.66 4.15
N ALA A 18 -19.65 19.10 5.20
CA ALA A 18 -19.53 18.50 6.52
C ALA A 18 -20.33 17.19 6.55
N HIS A 19 -19.82 16.23 7.33
CA HIS A 19 -20.30 14.88 7.63
C HIS A 19 -19.51 13.76 6.96
N GLY A 20 -18.71 13.12 7.83
CA GLY A 20 -17.95 11.94 7.57
C GLY A 20 -18.80 10.79 7.04
N ASN A 21 -18.23 10.12 6.05
CA ASN A 21 -18.37 8.71 5.82
C ASN A 21 -17.08 8.28 5.12
N PHE A 22 -16.20 7.60 5.86
CA PHE A 22 -15.09 6.84 5.31
C PHE A 22 -15.69 5.72 4.44
N LYS A 23 -15.96 6.02 3.17
CA LYS A 23 -16.47 5.05 2.18
C LYS A 23 -15.85 5.22 0.79
N ASP A 24 -14.67 5.80 0.71
CA ASP A 24 -13.84 5.69 -0.48
C ASP A 24 -12.74 4.67 -0.21
N ASN A 25 -12.94 3.48 -0.79
CA ASN A 25 -12.08 2.30 -0.74
C ASN A 25 -10.65 2.62 -1.19
N CYS A 26 -9.79 2.97 -0.25
CA CYS A 26 -8.34 2.84 -0.40
C CYS A 26 -7.97 1.39 -0.07
N ALA A 27 -7.28 0.69 -0.98
CA ALA A 27 -6.78 -0.67 -0.76
C ALA A 27 -5.85 -0.78 0.48
N ALA A 28 -5.25 0.35 0.91
CA ALA A 28 -4.51 0.43 2.18
C ALA A 28 -5.40 0.15 3.41
N CYS A 29 -6.72 0.39 3.33
CA CYS A 29 -7.66 0.02 4.40
C CYS A 29 -8.05 -1.47 4.38
N GLU A 30 -7.83 -2.19 3.28
CA GLU A 30 -8.04 -3.65 3.22
C GLU A 30 -6.82 -4.41 3.76
N GLU A 31 -5.61 -3.90 3.60
CA GLU A 31 -4.42 -4.43 4.31
C GLU A 31 -4.55 -4.27 5.84
N ILE A 32 -5.17 -3.18 6.31
CA ILE A 32 -5.51 -3.01 7.73
C ILE A 32 -6.46 -4.11 8.23
N LYS A 33 -7.31 -4.69 7.36
CA LYS A 33 -8.19 -5.81 7.75
C LYS A 33 -7.50 -7.18 7.65
N GLY A 34 -6.57 -7.36 6.72
CA GLY A 34 -5.80 -8.60 6.56
C GLY A 34 -5.00 -8.96 7.82
N ASP A 35 -4.45 -7.95 8.50
CA ASP A 35 -3.71 -8.14 9.75
C ASP A 35 -4.60 -8.35 11.00
N ILE A 36 -5.92 -8.18 10.88
CA ILE A 36 -6.87 -8.24 12.01
C ILE A 36 -7.40 -9.66 12.29
N GLU A 37 -7.28 -10.62 11.37
CA GLU A 37 -7.94 -11.93 11.50
C GLU A 37 -7.06 -13.15 11.88
N GLU A 38 -5.75 -13.02 12.12
CA GLU A 38 -4.89 -14.17 12.45
C GLU A 38 -4.39 -14.20 13.90
N THR A 39 -5.31 -14.31 14.87
CA THR A 39 -4.96 -14.33 16.31
C THR A 39 -5.03 -15.70 16.99
N SER A 40 -5.55 -16.76 16.36
CA SER A 40 -5.64 -18.09 17.02
C SER A 40 -4.67 -19.18 16.51
N SER A 41 -3.78 -18.84 15.56
CA SER A 41 -2.96 -19.82 14.82
C SER A 41 -1.45 -19.79 15.15
N ARG A 42 -0.91 -18.69 15.68
CA ARG A 42 0.53 -18.40 15.66
C ARG A 42 1.46 -19.32 16.47
N GLU A 43 1.02 -19.93 17.57
CA GLU A 43 1.86 -20.93 18.28
C GLU A 43 2.06 -22.23 17.47
N LYS A 44 1.10 -22.58 16.60
CA LYS A 44 1.24 -23.70 15.65
C LYS A 44 2.04 -23.28 14.42
N ASP A 45 1.89 -22.04 13.96
CA ASP A 45 2.61 -21.52 12.78
C ASP A 45 4.10 -21.30 13.05
N LEU A 46 4.49 -20.89 14.26
CA LEU A 46 5.90 -20.79 14.68
C LEU A 46 6.63 -22.15 14.74
N LYS A 47 5.89 -23.26 14.83
CA LYS A 47 6.42 -24.64 14.78
C LYS A 47 6.57 -25.17 13.36
N ASN A 48 5.82 -24.61 12.40
CA ASN A 48 5.84 -24.97 10.97
C ASN A 48 6.51 -23.89 10.10
N PHE A 49 7.20 -22.93 10.73
CA PHE A 49 7.81 -21.78 10.07
C PHE A 49 8.95 -22.20 9.14
N ASP A 50 8.74 -21.99 7.84
CA ASP A 50 9.75 -22.15 6.80
C ASP A 50 10.75 -20.98 6.88
N ALA A 51 11.98 -21.26 7.31
CA ALA A 51 13.05 -20.28 7.49
C ALA A 51 13.39 -19.51 6.20
N SER A 52 12.95 -19.98 5.02
CA SER A 52 13.13 -19.30 3.74
C SER A 52 12.16 -18.13 3.51
N LYS A 53 11.13 -17.98 4.35
CA LYS A 53 10.14 -16.88 4.32
C LYS A 53 10.26 -15.92 5.50
N ASN A 54 11.45 -15.81 6.09
CA ASN A 54 11.65 -14.92 7.23
C ASN A 54 11.43 -13.44 6.81
N PRO A 55 10.49 -12.70 7.43
CA PRO A 55 10.42 -11.25 7.24
C PRO A 55 11.79 -10.66 7.54
N GLU A 56 12.27 -9.74 6.69
CA GLU A 56 13.58 -9.12 6.87
C GLU A 56 13.71 -8.56 8.30
N GLY A 57 14.77 -8.96 9.00
CA GLY A 57 15.06 -8.51 10.36
C GLY A 57 14.33 -9.25 11.50
N LEU A 58 13.48 -10.25 11.23
CA LEU A 58 12.82 -11.04 12.29
C LEU A 58 13.81 -11.98 13.00
N ASP A 59 13.96 -11.79 14.31
CA ASP A 59 14.67 -12.70 15.21
C ASP A 59 13.69 -13.76 15.75
N LEU A 60 13.68 -14.93 15.12
CA LEU A 60 12.76 -16.02 15.45
C LEU A 60 12.98 -16.58 16.86
N ASP A 61 14.22 -16.64 17.34
CA ASP A 61 14.54 -17.23 18.65
C ASP A 61 14.15 -16.27 19.78
N ALA A 62 14.47 -14.98 19.64
CA ALA A 62 14.00 -13.96 20.56
C ALA A 62 12.47 -13.85 20.55
N THR A 63 11.84 -13.97 19.37
CA THR A 63 10.38 -13.98 19.23
C THR A 63 9.75 -15.15 19.97
N LYS A 64 10.24 -16.38 19.77
CA LYS A 64 9.73 -17.56 20.48
C LYS A 64 9.87 -17.42 22.00
N LYS A 65 11.01 -16.88 22.45
CA LYS A 65 11.27 -16.64 23.87
C LYS A 65 10.28 -15.62 24.45
N ILE A 66 10.15 -14.45 23.84
CA ILE A 66 9.30 -13.38 24.38
C ILE A 66 7.82 -13.75 24.35
N PHE A 67 7.37 -14.49 23.32
CA PHE A 67 5.99 -15.00 23.27
C PHE A 67 5.72 -15.98 24.41
N LYS A 68 6.66 -16.89 24.69
CA LYS A 68 6.52 -17.82 25.82
C LYS A 68 6.41 -17.08 27.15
N ASP A 69 7.19 -16.02 27.33
CA ASP A 69 7.30 -15.32 28.60
C ASP A 69 6.18 -14.29 28.81
N PHE A 70 5.70 -13.61 27.75
CA PHE A 70 4.85 -12.41 27.87
C PHE A 70 3.54 -12.42 27.05
N SER A 71 3.25 -13.45 26.25
CA SER A 71 2.04 -13.49 25.39
C SER A 71 0.71 -13.29 26.11
N ARG A 72 0.65 -13.53 27.42
CA ARG A 72 -0.56 -13.37 28.23
C ARG A 72 -0.75 -11.95 28.76
N GLU A 73 0.28 -11.11 28.70
CA GLU A 73 0.25 -9.74 29.21
C GLU A 73 -0.28 -8.74 28.18
N PHE A 74 -0.36 -9.14 26.91
CA PHE A 74 -0.75 -8.28 25.80
C PHE A 74 -1.87 -8.93 24.97
N LYS A 75 -2.71 -8.10 24.36
CA LYS A 75 -3.79 -8.57 23.46
C LYS A 75 -3.27 -9.09 22.12
N ASP A 76 -2.16 -8.54 21.66
CA ASP A 76 -1.43 -8.97 20.47
C ASP A 76 0.05 -8.66 20.68
N MET A 77 0.90 -9.49 20.08
CA MET A 77 2.34 -9.28 20.04
C MET A 77 2.85 -9.58 18.63
N GLY A 78 3.68 -8.69 18.12
CA GLY A 78 4.48 -8.91 16.92
C GLY A 78 5.80 -9.59 17.24
N GLY A 79 6.49 -10.05 16.20
CA GLY A 79 7.85 -10.60 16.34
C GLY A 79 8.88 -9.56 16.75
N ILE A 80 10.03 -10.04 17.24
CA ILE A 80 11.19 -9.21 17.55
C ILE A 80 11.88 -8.85 16.24
N ILE A 81 11.78 -7.58 15.86
CA ILE A 81 12.45 -7.01 14.70
C ILE A 81 13.34 -5.87 15.22
N GLU A 82 14.61 -5.89 14.82
CA GLU A 82 15.64 -4.94 15.32
C GLU A 82 15.71 -4.89 16.86
N GLY A 83 15.46 -6.04 17.50
CA GLY A 83 15.51 -6.18 18.96
C GLY A 83 14.30 -5.61 19.71
N LYS A 84 13.22 -5.24 19.02
CA LYS A 84 11.97 -4.71 19.61
C LYS A 84 10.74 -5.46 19.09
N ALA A 85 9.71 -5.55 19.91
CA ALA A 85 8.42 -6.10 19.49
C ALA A 85 7.32 -5.07 19.66
N ARG A 86 6.45 -4.96 18.66
CA ARG A 86 5.18 -4.24 18.78
C ARG A 86 4.23 -5.06 19.64
N VAL A 87 3.52 -4.43 20.57
CA VAL A 87 2.45 -5.06 21.36
C VAL A 87 1.18 -4.24 21.32
N ARG A 88 0.04 -4.90 21.52
CA ARG A 88 -1.27 -4.26 21.71
C ARG A 88 -1.70 -4.40 23.16
N LEU A 89 -1.93 -3.26 23.81
CA LEU A 89 -2.32 -3.15 25.21
C LEU A 89 -3.83 -3.40 25.39
N ASP A 90 -4.25 -3.54 26.65
CA ASP A 90 -5.65 -3.81 27.00
C ASP A 90 -6.62 -2.69 26.59
N ASN A 91 -6.16 -1.45 26.58
CA ASN A 91 -6.94 -0.32 26.09
C ASN A 91 -7.05 -0.27 24.55
N GLY A 92 -6.44 -1.22 23.85
CA GLY A 92 -6.44 -1.35 22.38
C GLY A 92 -5.36 -0.54 21.68
N ARG A 93 -4.55 0.26 22.40
CA ARG A 93 -3.40 1.01 21.88
C ARG A 93 -2.20 0.11 21.67
N TYR A 94 -1.24 0.61 20.90
CA TYR A 94 0.00 -0.07 20.57
C TYR A 94 1.19 0.57 21.27
N ALA A 95 2.16 -0.24 21.66
CA ALA A 95 3.44 0.18 22.21
C ALA A 95 4.55 -0.75 21.72
N PHE A 96 5.80 -0.44 22.06
CA PHE A 96 6.94 -1.31 21.82
C PHE A 96 7.54 -1.80 23.12
N ILE A 97 7.98 -3.05 23.11
CA ILE A 97 8.73 -3.66 24.20
C ILE A 97 10.13 -4.06 23.73
N ASP A 98 11.07 -4.10 24.67
CA ASP A 98 12.37 -4.74 24.46
C ASP A 98 12.32 -6.26 24.74
N GLN A 99 13.47 -6.93 24.60
CA GLN A 99 13.60 -8.37 24.84
C GLN A 99 13.37 -8.80 26.31
N THR A 100 13.30 -7.85 27.24
CA THR A 100 12.98 -8.09 28.66
C THR A 100 11.50 -7.98 28.96
N GLY A 101 10.68 -7.57 27.97
CA GLY A 101 9.26 -7.30 28.13
C GLY A 101 8.95 -5.87 28.60
N ALA A 102 9.98 -5.04 28.83
CA ALA A 102 9.77 -3.67 29.28
C ALA A 102 9.22 -2.81 28.14
N ILE A 103 8.17 -2.01 28.42
CA ILE A 103 7.64 -1.02 27.47
C ILE A 103 8.66 0.12 27.33
N ILE A 104 9.10 0.35 26.09
CA ILE A 104 10.14 1.33 25.73
C ILE A 104 9.62 2.48 24.86
N SER A 105 8.29 2.61 24.71
CA SER A 105 7.69 3.68 23.93
C SER A 105 6.46 4.27 24.63
N LYS A 106 5.94 5.36 24.08
CA LYS A 106 4.58 5.82 24.39
C LYS A 106 3.54 4.85 23.81
N GLU A 107 2.28 5.10 24.14
CA GLU A 107 1.14 4.41 23.54
C GLU A 107 0.61 5.16 22.30
N TYR A 108 0.33 4.42 21.24
CA TYR A 108 -0.11 4.94 19.94
C TYR A 108 -1.45 4.33 19.54
N LYS A 109 -2.21 5.01 18.66
CA LYS A 109 -3.44 4.45 18.08
C LYS A 109 -3.15 3.19 17.25
N PHE A 110 -2.01 3.19 16.56
CA PHE A 110 -1.49 2.07 15.78
C PHE A 110 0.03 2.17 15.66
N ALA A 111 0.70 1.05 15.41
CA ALA A 111 2.14 1.02 15.11
C ALA A 111 2.47 -0.10 14.11
N TYR A 112 3.42 0.17 13.22
CA TYR A 112 4.08 -0.85 12.40
C TYR A 112 5.31 -1.38 13.12
N SER A 113 5.86 -2.52 12.69
CA SER A 113 7.16 -2.99 13.19
C SER A 113 8.29 -2.03 12.81
N TYR A 114 9.41 -2.13 13.51
CA TYR A 114 10.64 -1.45 13.10
C TYR A 114 11.10 -1.94 11.72
N SER A 115 11.67 -1.02 10.95
CA SER A 115 12.34 -1.27 9.68
C SER A 115 13.36 -0.16 9.44
N GLU A 116 14.59 -0.54 9.13
CA GLU A 116 15.72 0.36 8.87
C GLU A 116 15.94 1.40 9.99
N GLY A 117 15.83 0.95 11.24
CA GLY A 117 16.07 1.78 12.42
C GLY A 117 14.89 2.60 12.92
N LYS A 118 13.71 2.50 12.28
CA LYS A 118 12.54 3.33 12.59
C LYS A 118 11.25 2.54 12.57
N ALA A 119 10.26 2.98 13.35
CA ALA A 119 8.89 2.46 13.26
C ALA A 119 7.89 3.57 12.95
N CYS A 120 6.93 3.31 12.06
CA CYS A 120 5.83 4.23 11.79
C CYS A 120 4.71 4.04 12.81
N VAL A 121 4.26 5.12 13.43
CA VAL A 121 3.21 5.12 14.47
C VAL A 121 2.10 6.11 14.15
N LEU A 122 0.86 5.77 14.51
CA LEU A 122 -0.31 6.64 14.39
C LEU A 122 -0.57 7.35 15.73
N LEU A 123 -0.47 8.68 15.70
CA LEU A 123 -0.65 9.56 16.86
C LEU A 123 -2.12 9.86 17.15
N ASP A 124 -2.39 10.46 18.30
CA ASP A 124 -3.75 10.78 18.74
C ASP A 124 -4.49 11.78 17.86
N ASN A 125 -3.75 12.61 17.12
CA ASN A 125 -4.29 13.57 16.15
C ASN A 125 -4.53 12.97 14.75
N ASP A 126 -4.50 11.64 14.62
CA ASP A 126 -4.69 10.91 13.36
C ASP A 126 -3.61 11.20 12.29
N LYS A 127 -2.42 11.63 12.72
CA LYS A 127 -1.23 11.74 11.88
C LYS A 127 -0.22 10.64 12.19
N CYS A 128 0.57 10.27 11.18
CA CYS A 128 1.68 9.33 11.31
C CYS A 128 2.99 10.05 11.61
N ALA A 129 3.86 9.42 12.39
CA ALA A 129 5.24 9.85 12.62
C ALA A 129 6.17 8.65 12.71
N PHE A 130 7.48 8.87 12.63
CA PHE A 130 8.50 7.85 12.83
C PHE A 130 9.15 8.00 14.19
N ILE A 131 9.32 6.86 14.87
CA ILE A 131 10.06 6.76 16.12
C ILE A 131 11.39 6.04 15.92
N ASP A 132 12.37 6.34 16.77
CA ASP A 132 13.62 5.60 16.87
C ASP A 132 13.51 4.41 17.83
N HIS A 133 14.62 3.70 18.05
CA HIS A 133 14.70 2.56 18.97
C HIS A 133 14.54 2.90 20.46
N ASN A 134 14.62 4.18 20.83
CA ASN A 134 14.37 4.66 22.19
C ASN A 134 12.89 5.01 22.39
N GLY A 135 12.07 4.91 21.33
CA GLY A 135 10.66 5.29 21.36
C GLY A 135 10.42 6.79 21.16
N ASP A 136 11.47 7.55 20.82
CA ASP A 136 11.39 8.99 20.60
C ASP A 136 10.90 9.28 19.18
N ILE A 137 9.98 10.24 19.04
CA ILE A 137 9.54 10.72 17.73
C ILE A 137 10.67 11.52 17.10
N ILE A 138 11.16 11.04 15.96
CA ILE A 138 12.30 11.61 15.23
C ILE A 138 11.92 12.16 13.85
N SER A 139 10.63 12.30 13.58
CA SER A 139 10.14 12.89 12.34
C SER A 139 9.11 13.98 12.55
N LYS A 140 8.85 14.78 11.51
CA LYS A 140 7.61 15.56 11.45
C LYS A 140 6.38 14.63 11.31
N GLU A 141 5.21 15.21 11.49
CA GLU A 141 3.95 14.50 11.34
C GLU A 141 3.46 14.51 9.87
N TYR A 142 2.91 13.39 9.43
CA TYR A 142 2.38 13.17 8.09
C TYR A 142 0.91 12.75 8.17
N LYS A 143 0.10 13.04 7.14
CA LYS A 143 -1.30 12.55 7.10
C LYS A 143 -1.37 11.03 7.03
N HIS A 144 -0.37 10.41 6.43
CA HIS A 144 -0.15 8.97 6.36
C HIS A 144 1.34 8.72 6.16
N ALA A 145 1.87 7.61 6.66
CA ALA A 145 3.21 7.15 6.37
C ALA A 145 3.27 5.61 6.35
N GLU A 146 4.20 5.08 5.56
CA GLU A 146 4.54 3.66 5.52
C GLU A 146 5.92 3.42 6.13
N SER A 147 6.22 2.17 6.47
CA SER A 147 7.55 1.78 6.97
C SER A 147 8.66 2.12 5.97
N TYR A 148 9.86 2.34 6.50
CA TYR A 148 11.05 2.49 5.67
C TYR A 148 11.40 1.16 4.98
N SER A 149 11.82 1.23 3.72
CA SER A 149 12.35 0.12 2.93
C SER A 149 13.24 0.67 1.83
N GLU A 150 14.38 0.03 1.60
CA GLU A 150 15.41 0.45 0.64
C GLU A 150 15.83 1.93 0.84
N GLY A 151 15.93 2.36 2.10
CA GLY A 151 16.36 3.71 2.50
C GLY A 151 15.29 4.80 2.42
N LYS A 152 14.02 4.44 2.20
CA LYS A 152 12.93 5.38 1.91
C LYS A 152 11.62 5.02 2.58
N ALA A 153 10.80 6.02 2.86
CA ALA A 153 9.41 5.83 3.26
C ALA A 153 8.46 6.64 2.39
N ARG A 154 7.29 6.09 2.09
CA ARG A 154 6.19 6.81 1.44
C ARG A 154 5.38 7.56 2.48
N VAL A 155 5.10 8.83 2.22
CA VAL A 155 4.33 9.70 3.12
C VAL A 155 3.29 10.52 2.36
N LEU A 156 2.16 10.79 3.01
CA LEU A 156 1.14 11.73 2.55
C LEU A 156 1.34 13.08 3.24
N LEU A 157 1.69 14.10 2.46
CA LEU A 157 1.93 15.46 2.93
C LEU A 157 0.62 16.21 3.20
N ASP A 158 0.69 17.30 3.96
CA ASP A 158 -0.49 18.11 4.30
C ASP A 158 -1.21 18.69 3.06
N ASN A 159 -0.49 18.93 1.97
CA ASN A 159 -1.05 19.37 0.68
C ASN A 159 -1.78 18.26 -0.09
N GLY A 160 -1.87 17.04 0.45
CA GLY A 160 -2.55 15.90 -0.16
C GLY A 160 -1.75 15.19 -1.26
N LYS A 161 -0.46 15.51 -1.42
CA LYS A 161 0.45 14.79 -2.34
C LYS A 161 1.22 13.71 -1.59
N TYR A 162 1.44 12.58 -2.25
CA TYR A 162 2.38 11.57 -1.76
C TYR A 162 3.80 11.96 -2.14
N ALA A 163 4.75 11.65 -1.27
CA ALA A 163 6.17 11.82 -1.49
C ALA A 163 6.95 10.63 -0.93
N PHE A 164 8.14 10.39 -1.47
CA PHE A 164 9.14 9.58 -0.81
C PHE A 164 10.07 10.48 -0.01
N ILE A 165 10.38 10.07 1.21
CA ILE A 165 11.37 10.71 2.06
C ILE A 165 12.54 9.76 2.31
N ASP A 166 13.74 10.29 2.43
CA ASP A 166 14.91 9.54 2.92
C ASP A 166 14.95 9.48 4.46
N HIS A 167 16.00 8.89 5.04
CA HIS A 167 16.17 8.84 6.49
C HIS A 167 16.36 10.21 7.16
N ASN A 168 16.71 11.26 6.39
CA ASN A 168 16.85 12.63 6.87
C ASN A 168 15.57 13.46 6.62
N GLU A 169 14.47 12.80 6.24
CA GLU A 169 13.20 13.42 5.86
C GLU A 169 13.24 14.34 4.62
N SER A 170 14.31 14.23 3.82
CA SER A 170 14.43 14.95 2.56
C SER A 170 13.39 14.43 1.59
N ILE A 171 12.49 15.31 1.16
CA ILE A 171 11.49 14.98 0.15
C ILE A 171 12.20 14.80 -1.18
N MET A 172 12.07 13.61 -1.75
CA MET A 172 12.57 13.32 -3.09
C MET A 172 11.82 14.21 -4.12
N PRO A 173 12.51 14.74 -5.13
CA PRO A 173 12.10 15.93 -5.91
C PRO A 173 10.78 15.85 -6.68
N LYS A 174 10.04 14.75 -6.63
CA LYS A 174 8.72 14.68 -7.22
C LYS A 174 7.73 14.12 -6.19
N ALA A 175 6.89 15.01 -5.66
CA ALA A 175 5.69 14.67 -4.94
C ALA A 175 4.54 14.54 -5.95
N TYR A 176 3.82 13.43 -5.93
CA TYR A 176 2.87 13.05 -6.97
C TYR A 176 1.44 13.04 -6.44
N LYS A 177 0.48 13.43 -7.29
CA LYS A 177 -0.95 13.29 -7.01
C LYS A 177 -1.35 11.86 -7.38
N TYR A 178 -1.72 11.06 -6.37
CA TYR A 178 -1.95 9.61 -6.42
C TYR A 178 -2.72 9.07 -7.65
N THR A 179 -2.54 7.77 -8.00
CA THR A 179 -3.62 6.75 -8.17
C THR A 179 -3.10 5.36 -8.65
N GLY A 180 -2.57 4.50 -7.78
CA GLY A 180 -2.40 3.09 -8.13
C GLY A 180 -1.77 2.23 -7.03
N SER A 181 -2.29 1.02 -6.84
CA SER A 181 -1.71 0.00 -5.94
C SER A 181 -0.31 -0.41 -6.43
N TYR A 182 0.61 -0.62 -5.49
CA TYR A 182 1.90 -1.29 -5.73
C TYR A 182 1.60 -2.74 -6.09
N PHE A 183 1.71 -3.10 -7.37
CA PHE A 183 1.57 -4.48 -7.84
C PHE A 183 2.78 -4.80 -8.71
N GLU A 184 3.41 -5.94 -8.45
CA GLU A 184 4.59 -6.45 -9.18
C GLU A 184 5.82 -5.50 -9.18
N GLY A 185 6.00 -4.68 -8.14
CA GLY A 185 7.22 -3.88 -7.99
C GLY A 185 7.27 -2.56 -8.77
N LYS A 186 6.14 -2.14 -9.38
CA LYS A 186 6.01 -0.89 -10.13
C LYS A 186 4.68 -0.19 -9.79
N GLU A 187 4.73 1.12 -9.53
CA GLU A 187 3.53 1.92 -9.25
C GLU A 187 3.12 2.75 -10.46
N ARG A 188 1.85 2.66 -10.86
CA ARG A 188 1.28 3.65 -11.79
C ARG A 188 0.91 4.92 -11.05
N VAL A 189 1.21 6.06 -11.65
CA VAL A 189 0.88 7.37 -11.09
C VAL A 189 0.27 8.25 -12.15
N ARG A 190 -0.62 9.13 -11.70
CA ARG A 190 -1.15 10.20 -12.53
C ARG A 190 -0.32 11.47 -12.33
N LEU A 191 0.23 11.98 -13.41
CA LEU A 191 1.04 13.20 -13.42
C LEU A 191 0.16 14.45 -13.40
N ASP A 192 0.76 15.59 -13.04
CA ASP A 192 0.05 16.88 -12.96
C ASP A 192 -0.55 17.32 -14.32
N ASN A 193 0.03 16.86 -15.44
CA ASN A 193 -0.50 17.08 -16.79
C ASN A 193 -1.68 16.15 -17.14
N GLY A 194 -2.12 15.30 -16.21
CA GLY A 194 -3.23 14.36 -16.38
C GLY A 194 -2.89 13.03 -17.04
N LYS A 195 -1.65 12.86 -17.55
CA LYS A 195 -1.15 11.60 -18.09
C LYS A 195 -0.76 10.62 -16.99
N TRP A 196 -0.49 9.39 -17.37
CA TRP A 196 -0.12 8.27 -16.51
C TRP A 196 1.31 7.83 -16.79
N ALA A 197 2.07 7.48 -15.76
CA ALA A 197 3.40 6.90 -15.90
C ALA A 197 3.61 5.82 -14.83
N PHE A 198 4.65 5.00 -14.98
CA PHE A 198 5.06 4.02 -13.97
C PHE A 198 6.36 4.44 -13.33
N PHE A 199 6.45 4.30 -12.02
CA PHE A 199 7.69 4.50 -11.30
C PHE A 199 8.34 3.18 -10.94
N ASP A 200 9.66 3.21 -10.86
CA ASP A 200 10.41 2.18 -10.18
C ASP A 200 10.23 2.26 -8.66
N LYS A 201 10.81 1.30 -7.95
CA LYS A 201 10.81 1.22 -6.49
C LYS A 201 11.37 2.46 -5.80
N ILE A 202 12.17 3.25 -6.51
CA ILE A 202 12.83 4.44 -5.97
C ILE A 202 12.07 5.74 -6.27
N GLY A 203 10.90 5.66 -6.91
CA GLY A 203 10.03 6.78 -7.24
C GLY A 203 10.46 7.57 -8.48
N ALA A 204 11.41 7.04 -9.26
CA ALA A 204 11.83 7.61 -10.53
C ALA A 204 10.93 7.12 -11.67
N ILE A 205 10.75 7.96 -12.69
CA ILE A 205 9.95 7.62 -13.86
C ILE A 205 10.63 6.46 -14.60
N ALA A 206 9.99 5.29 -14.59
CA ALA A 206 10.45 4.07 -15.23
C ALA A 206 9.73 3.78 -16.56
N SER A 207 8.85 4.66 -17.01
CA SER A 207 8.15 4.52 -18.30
C SER A 207 7.98 5.85 -19.01
N LYS A 208 7.53 5.82 -20.27
CA LYS A 208 6.95 7.00 -20.92
C LYS A 208 5.65 7.45 -20.23
N GLU A 209 5.15 8.62 -20.61
CA GLU A 209 3.84 9.11 -20.21
C GLU A 209 2.74 8.64 -21.18
N TYR A 210 1.61 8.19 -20.64
CA TYR A 210 0.51 7.59 -21.36
C TYR A 210 -0.80 8.33 -21.10
N LYS A 211 -1.76 8.31 -22.04
CA LYS A 211 -3.10 8.88 -21.81
C LYS A 211 -3.87 8.14 -20.72
N ASN A 212 -3.62 6.84 -20.58
CA ASN A 212 -4.17 5.98 -19.52
C ASN A 212 -3.22 4.80 -19.27
N ALA A 213 -3.26 4.22 -18.07
CA ALA A 213 -2.52 3.02 -17.72
C ALA A 213 -3.28 2.16 -16.70
N LYS A 214 -3.33 0.85 -16.94
CA LYS A 214 -3.78 -0.18 -15.98
C LYS A 214 -2.60 -0.64 -15.13
N SER A 215 -2.85 -1.26 -13.97
CA SER A 215 -1.77 -1.87 -13.16
C SER A 215 -1.09 -3.00 -13.94
N TYR A 216 0.15 -3.33 -13.55
CA TYR A 216 0.79 -4.58 -13.98
C TYR A 216 -0.04 -5.77 -13.53
N SER A 217 -0.11 -6.78 -14.39
CA SER A 217 -0.72 -8.07 -14.15
C SER A 217 0.02 -9.10 -15.02
N GLU A 218 0.55 -10.14 -14.38
CA GLU A 218 1.28 -11.22 -15.04
C GLU A 218 2.48 -10.71 -15.87
N GLY A 219 3.26 -9.78 -15.34
CA GLY A 219 4.47 -9.30 -16.02
C GLY A 219 4.25 -8.10 -16.94
N LYS A 220 3.00 -7.76 -17.28
CA LYS A 220 2.66 -6.74 -18.30
C LYS A 220 1.63 -5.72 -17.81
N ALA A 221 1.71 -4.48 -18.27
CA ALA A 221 0.69 -3.45 -18.03
C ALA A 221 0.08 -2.93 -19.33
N CYS A 222 -1.25 -2.75 -19.35
CA CYS A 222 -1.97 -2.17 -20.48
C CYS A 222 -1.94 -0.63 -20.41
N VAL A 223 -1.49 0.03 -21.48
CA VAL A 223 -1.39 1.49 -21.58
C VAL A 223 -2.11 2.02 -22.81
N ARG A 224 -2.62 3.25 -22.73
CA ARG A 224 -3.20 3.99 -23.86
C ARG A 224 -2.21 5.04 -24.35
N LEU A 225 -1.79 4.92 -25.59
CA LEU A 225 -0.82 5.78 -26.26
C LEU A 225 -1.44 7.10 -26.71
N ASP A 226 -0.61 8.05 -27.14
CA ASP A 226 -1.06 9.38 -27.59
C ASP A 226 -1.94 9.32 -28.85
N ASN A 227 -1.82 8.26 -29.66
CA ASN A 227 -2.68 8.00 -30.84
C ASN A 227 -4.01 7.28 -30.49
N ASP A 228 -4.36 7.18 -29.21
CA ASP A 228 -5.56 6.51 -28.69
C ASP A 228 -5.64 5.00 -28.92
N LYS A 229 -4.53 4.37 -29.31
CA LYS A 229 -4.38 2.91 -29.30
C LYS A 229 -3.89 2.40 -27.95
N TYR A 230 -4.10 1.12 -27.72
CA TYR A 230 -3.64 0.41 -26.53
C TYR A 230 -2.46 -0.51 -26.86
N ALA A 231 -1.52 -0.64 -25.93
CA ALA A 231 -0.40 -1.56 -26.02
C ALA A 231 -0.07 -2.12 -24.63
N PHE A 232 0.73 -3.17 -24.58
CA PHE A 232 1.29 -3.73 -23.36
C PHE A 232 2.74 -3.30 -23.18
N ILE A 233 3.11 -2.98 -21.95
CA ILE A 233 4.49 -2.72 -21.55
C ILE A 233 5.00 -3.78 -20.58
N ASP A 234 6.31 -4.05 -20.64
CA ASP A 234 7.03 -4.84 -19.62
C ASP A 234 7.41 -4.00 -18.40
N HIS A 235 8.02 -4.62 -17.40
CA HIS A 235 8.47 -3.98 -16.15
C HIS A 235 9.54 -2.90 -16.34
N ASP A 236 10.27 -2.94 -17.45
CA ASP A 236 11.25 -1.92 -17.83
C ASP A 236 10.59 -0.75 -18.57
N GLY A 237 9.27 -0.79 -18.76
CA GLY A 237 8.48 0.24 -19.40
C GLY A 237 8.54 0.20 -20.93
N ASN A 238 9.10 -0.86 -21.52
CA ASN A 238 9.18 -1.05 -22.97
C ASN A 238 7.85 -1.58 -23.49
N ILE A 239 7.43 -1.09 -24.67
CA ILE A 239 6.27 -1.66 -25.35
C ILE A 239 6.65 -3.04 -25.91
N VAL A 240 5.92 -4.07 -25.52
CA VAL A 240 6.18 -5.48 -25.87
C VAL A 240 5.06 -6.11 -26.71
N SER A 241 4.09 -5.32 -27.16
CA SER A 241 3.00 -5.78 -28.02
C SER A 241 2.80 -4.89 -29.24
N LYS A 242 1.93 -5.35 -30.15
CA LYS A 242 1.34 -4.49 -31.18
C LYS A 242 0.37 -3.45 -30.57
N GLU A 243 -0.10 -2.53 -31.39
CA GLU A 243 -1.14 -1.57 -31.04
C GLU A 243 -2.55 -2.09 -31.35
N TYR A 244 -3.46 -1.93 -30.39
CA TYR A 244 -4.86 -2.39 -30.46
C TYR A 244 -5.83 -1.21 -30.35
N LYS A 245 -7.07 -1.38 -30.84
CA LYS A 245 -8.14 -0.38 -30.62
C LYS A 245 -8.53 -0.31 -29.14
N HIS A 246 -8.48 -1.45 -28.44
CA HIS A 246 -8.74 -1.56 -27.01
C HIS A 246 -8.00 -2.76 -26.43
N ALA A 247 -7.62 -2.70 -25.14
CA ALA A 247 -7.03 -3.84 -24.44
C ALA A 247 -7.39 -3.85 -22.94
N GLU A 248 -7.58 -5.04 -22.40
CA GLU A 248 -7.76 -5.33 -20.98
C GLU A 248 -6.46 -5.83 -20.35
N SER A 249 -6.39 -5.87 -19.02
CA SER A 249 -5.24 -6.48 -18.31
C SER A 249 -5.19 -7.98 -18.57
N TYR A 250 -3.99 -8.56 -18.47
CA TYR A 250 -3.82 -10.01 -18.47
C TYR A 250 -4.47 -10.62 -17.22
N PHE A 251 -5.13 -11.75 -17.39
CA PHE A 251 -5.70 -12.58 -16.35
C PHE A 251 -5.80 -14.03 -16.84
N GLU A 252 -5.27 -14.97 -16.06
CA GLU A 252 -5.16 -16.39 -16.41
C GLU A 252 -4.45 -16.61 -17.75
N GLY A 253 -3.34 -15.89 -17.97
CA GLY A 253 -2.47 -16.06 -19.14
C GLY A 253 -2.96 -15.37 -20.42
N LYS A 254 -4.08 -14.62 -20.36
CA LYS A 254 -4.69 -13.98 -21.54
C LYS A 254 -5.18 -12.58 -21.25
N ALA A 255 -5.19 -11.73 -22.28
CA ALA A 255 -5.83 -10.43 -22.26
C ALA A 255 -6.86 -10.31 -23.37
N ARG A 256 -7.98 -9.62 -23.08
CA ARG A 256 -8.97 -9.31 -24.11
C ARG A 256 -8.53 -8.07 -24.90
N ILE A 257 -8.53 -8.16 -26.22
CA ILE A 257 -8.12 -7.09 -27.13
C ILE A 257 -9.17 -6.83 -28.21
N GLN A 258 -9.19 -5.62 -28.74
CA GLN A 258 -9.90 -5.28 -29.97
C GLN A 258 -8.89 -4.95 -31.07
N LEU A 259 -8.90 -5.75 -32.13
CA LEU A 259 -8.01 -5.59 -33.27
C LEU A 259 -8.31 -4.31 -34.06
N VAL A 260 -7.37 -3.90 -34.91
CA VAL A 260 -7.58 -2.77 -35.83
C VAL A 260 -8.76 -2.99 -36.78
N THR A 261 -9.11 -4.24 -37.09
CA THR A 261 -10.32 -4.63 -37.84
C THR A 261 -11.61 -4.28 -37.10
N GLY A 262 -11.57 -4.19 -35.76
CA GLY A 262 -12.73 -3.99 -34.89
C GLY A 262 -13.21 -5.27 -34.21
N GLU A 263 -12.67 -6.42 -34.60
CA GLU A 263 -12.97 -7.72 -34.00
C GLU A 263 -12.36 -7.82 -32.60
N TRP A 264 -13.10 -8.47 -31.70
CA TRP A 264 -12.60 -8.81 -30.37
C TRP A 264 -11.92 -10.18 -30.43
N ALA A 265 -10.82 -10.33 -29.71
CA ALA A 265 -10.12 -11.60 -29.51
C ALA A 265 -9.44 -11.63 -28.14
N PHE A 266 -8.90 -12.78 -27.76
CA PHE A 266 -7.88 -12.87 -26.71
C PHE A 266 -6.49 -12.86 -27.32
N ILE A 267 -5.52 -12.39 -26.55
CA ILE A 267 -4.09 -12.55 -26.81
C ILE A 267 -3.44 -13.21 -25.60
N ASP A 268 -2.52 -14.13 -25.82
CA ASP A 268 -1.73 -14.76 -24.75
C ASP A 268 -0.35 -14.12 -24.60
N HIS A 269 0.46 -14.65 -23.69
CA HIS A 269 1.79 -14.10 -23.39
C HIS A 269 2.78 -14.20 -24.55
N ASP A 270 2.58 -15.15 -25.47
CA ASP A 270 3.38 -15.38 -26.68
C ASP A 270 2.91 -14.52 -27.87
N GLU A 271 1.94 -13.63 -27.62
CA GLU A 271 1.29 -12.74 -28.59
C GLU A 271 0.48 -13.48 -29.66
N GLU A 272 0.03 -14.71 -29.38
CA GLU A 272 -0.89 -15.45 -30.24
C GLU A 272 -2.33 -14.96 -30.06
N ILE A 273 -3.03 -14.70 -31.19
CA ILE A 273 -4.41 -14.22 -31.19
C ILE A 273 -5.37 -15.42 -31.19
N ILE A 274 -6.19 -15.51 -30.15
CA ILE A 274 -7.21 -16.53 -29.98
C ILE A 274 -8.58 -15.89 -30.21
N HIS A 275 -9.17 -16.16 -31.37
CA HIS A 275 -10.50 -15.67 -31.70
C HIS A 275 -11.59 -16.38 -30.88
N PHE A 276 -12.66 -15.66 -30.55
CA PHE A 276 -13.86 -16.28 -30.00
C PHE A 276 -14.41 -17.25 -31.05
N LYS A 277 -14.58 -18.53 -30.69
CA LYS A 277 -15.28 -19.48 -31.56
C LYS A 277 -16.75 -19.10 -31.60
N GLU A 278 -17.32 -19.08 -32.80
CA GLU A 278 -18.77 -18.98 -33.01
C GLU A 278 -19.52 -20.16 -32.39
#